data_AF-A0A949BK13-F1
#
_entry.id   AF-A0A949BK13-F1
#
_cell.length_a   1.000
_cell.length_b   1.000
_cell.length_c   1.000
_cell.angle_alpha   90.00
_cell.angle_beta   90.00
_cell.angle_gamma   90.00
#
_symmetry.space_group_name_H-M   'P 1'
#
loop_
_entity.id
_entity.type
_entity.pdbx_description
1 polymer ?
#
loop_
_entity_poly.entity_id
_entity_poly.type
_entity_poly.pdbx_seq_one_letter_code
_entity_poly.pdbx_strand_id
1 'polypeptide(L)'
;MTEGRICSMCKKVFLPNKYRPNQVICSNLECQYQRQLHNMKSWRDSNPNYFKYKEIKDVKWKDSCRERARRWRQNHLDYLKLYRQEHKEEHREYMRKYMRDYRKKTREKTEGPVNQESTKDQLGKADSSEL
;
A
#
# COMPACT_ATOMS: atom_id res chain seq x y z
N MET A 1 44.72 -19.08 17.68
CA MET A 1 43.68 -20.04 17.24
C MET A 1 42.34 -19.33 17.34
N THR A 2 41.47 -19.43 16.33
CA THR A 2 40.15 -18.77 16.39
C THR A 2 39.24 -19.56 17.31
N GLU A 3 38.91 -18.98 18.47
CA GLU A 3 37.96 -19.55 19.42
C GLU A 3 36.54 -19.57 18.82
N GLY A 4 35.76 -20.60 19.19
CA GLY A 4 34.37 -20.73 18.76
C GLY A 4 33.49 -19.62 19.34
N ARG A 5 32.64 -19.01 18.52
CA ARG A 5 31.69 -17.97 18.92
C ARG A 5 30.25 -18.44 18.78
N ILE A 6 29.34 -17.83 19.54
CA ILE A 6 27.91 -18.12 19.46
C ILE A 6 27.24 -17.19 18.43
N CYS A 7 26.51 -17.76 17.47
CA CYS A 7 25.76 -17.00 16.48
C CYS A 7 24.62 -16.21 17.14
N SER A 8 24.51 -14.90 16.89
CA SER A 8 23.41 -14.12 17.48
C SER A 8 22.01 -14.53 17.01
N MET A 9 21.89 -15.10 15.80
CA MET A 9 20.63 -15.53 15.18
C MET A 9 20.19 -16.93 15.66
N CYS A 10 20.97 -17.97 15.34
CA CYS A 10 20.59 -19.36 15.65
C CYS A 10 21.16 -19.90 16.96
N LYS A 11 21.95 -19.11 17.70
CA LYS A 11 22.58 -19.47 18.98
C LYS A 11 23.51 -20.70 18.95
N LYS A 12 23.89 -21.17 17.76
CA LYS A 12 24.85 -22.26 17.58
C LYS A 12 26.29 -21.74 17.64
N VAL A 13 27.20 -22.57 18.16
CA VAL A 13 28.64 -22.29 18.12
C VAL A 13 29.14 -22.40 16.68
N PHE A 14 29.97 -21.45 16.24
CA PHE A 14 30.60 -21.44 14.92
C PHE A 14 32.03 -20.91 15.01
N LEU A 15 32.85 -21.28 14.04
CA LEU A 15 34.20 -20.75 13.89
C LEU A 15 34.17 -19.49 12.98
N PRO A 16 34.61 -18.32 13.46
CA PRO A 16 34.69 -17.13 12.65
C PRO A 16 35.63 -17.31 11.45
N ASN A 17 35.28 -16.66 10.33
CA ASN A 17 36.17 -16.65 9.17
C ASN A 17 37.48 -15.92 9.48
N LYS A 18 38.63 -16.46 9.04
CA LYS A 18 39.97 -15.87 9.16
C LYS A 18 40.02 -14.38 8.76
N TYR A 19 39.29 -13.99 7.70
CA TYR A 19 39.28 -12.61 7.19
C TYR A 19 38.25 -11.69 7.87
N ARG A 20 37.37 -12.26 8.71
CA ARG A 20 36.34 -11.55 9.47
C ARG A 20 36.32 -12.08 10.91
N PRO A 21 37.39 -11.86 11.69
CA PRO A 21 37.48 -12.36 13.07
C PRO A 21 36.37 -11.79 13.96
N ASN A 22 35.81 -10.63 13.59
CA ASN A 22 34.70 -9.97 14.30
C ASN A 22 33.31 -10.47 13.86
N GLN A 23 33.22 -11.63 13.20
CA GLN A 23 31.95 -12.22 12.80
C GLN A 23 31.10 -12.55 14.04
N VAL A 24 29.85 -12.06 14.04
CA VAL A 24 28.86 -12.27 15.12
C VAL A 24 27.80 -13.32 14.73
N ILE A 25 27.64 -13.56 13.43
CA ILE A 25 26.59 -14.42 12.87
C ILE A 25 27.25 -15.49 11.99
N CYS A 26 26.88 -16.76 12.18
CA CYS A 26 27.47 -17.88 11.45
C CYS A 26 27.20 -17.82 9.94
N SER A 27 27.98 -18.58 9.16
CA SER A 27 27.92 -18.56 7.68
C SER A 27 26.72 -19.31 7.08
N ASN A 28 25.77 -19.79 7.90
CA ASN A 28 24.56 -20.44 7.41
C ASN A 28 23.67 -19.45 6.64
N LEU A 29 23.21 -19.83 5.45
CA LEU A 29 22.38 -19.00 4.56
C LEU A 29 21.17 -18.38 5.27
N GLU A 30 20.47 -19.15 6.11
CA GLU A 30 19.29 -18.65 6.81
C GLU A 30 19.65 -17.53 7.79
N CYS A 31 20.74 -17.70 8.55
CA CYS A 31 21.22 -16.67 9.48
C CYS A 31 21.75 -15.42 8.74
N GLN A 32 22.36 -15.61 7.58
CA GLN A 32 22.85 -14.51 6.74
C GLN A 32 21.68 -13.72 6.14
N TYR A 33 20.64 -14.41 5.69
CA TYR A 33 19.41 -13.80 5.18
C TYR A 33 18.68 -13.01 6.26
N GLN A 34 18.49 -13.59 7.45
CA GLN A 34 17.90 -12.88 8.59
C GLN A 34 18.71 -11.64 8.99
N ARG A 35 20.04 -11.73 8.98
CA ARG A 35 20.92 -10.56 9.19
C ARG A 35 20.65 -9.47 8.16
N GLN A 36 20.55 -9.84 6.89
CA GLN A 36 20.28 -8.89 5.81
C GLN A 36 18.94 -8.18 6.02
N LEU A 37 17.88 -8.93 6.37
CA LEU A 37 16.57 -8.35 6.67
C LEU A 37 16.60 -7.40 7.87
N HIS A 38 17.26 -7.80 8.96
CA HIS A 38 17.41 -6.96 10.14
C HIS A 38 18.17 -5.67 9.84
N ASN A 39 19.29 -5.77 9.12
CA ASN A 39 20.08 -4.60 8.70
C ASN A 39 19.25 -3.69 7.79
N MET A 40 18.51 -4.25 6.85
CA MET A 40 17.64 -3.47 5.97
C MET A 40 16.53 -2.76 6.75
N LYS A 41 15.92 -3.42 7.74
CA LYS A 41 14.92 -2.82 8.62
C LYS A 41 15.51 -1.67 9.43
N SER A 42 16.60 -1.91 10.15
CA SER A 42 17.28 -0.87 10.95
C SER A 42 17.69 0.34 10.09
N TRP A 43 18.19 0.07 8.88
CA TRP A 43 18.54 1.13 7.95
C TRP A 43 17.31 1.92 7.50
N ARG A 44 16.19 1.27 7.16
CA ARG A 44 14.94 1.95 6.78
C ARG A 44 14.36 2.78 7.94
N ASP A 45 14.40 2.23 9.16
CA ASP A 45 13.95 2.91 10.37
C ASP A 45 14.79 4.19 10.62
N SER A 46 16.10 4.13 10.36
CA SER A 46 17.00 5.29 10.46
C SER A 46 16.93 6.24 9.26
N ASN A 47 16.39 5.80 8.13
CA ASN A 47 16.34 6.53 6.86
C ASN A 47 14.91 6.61 6.29
N PRO A 48 13.93 7.13 7.04
CA PRO A 48 12.50 7.03 6.71
C PRO A 48 12.11 7.79 5.42
N ASN A 49 12.92 8.79 5.02
CA ASN A 49 12.64 9.65 3.87
C ASN A 49 13.57 9.41 2.67
N TYR A 50 14.52 8.48 2.77
CA TYR A 50 15.50 8.24 1.72
C TYR A 50 14.86 7.92 0.36
N PHE A 51 13.79 7.12 0.38
CA PHE A 51 13.05 6.77 -0.84
C PHE A 51 11.97 7.80 -1.22
N LYS A 52 11.46 8.58 -0.25
CA LYS A 52 10.35 9.52 -0.47
C LYS A 52 10.79 10.82 -1.17
N TYR A 53 12.04 11.23 -0.99
CA TYR A 53 12.54 12.49 -1.55
C TYR A 53 12.43 12.54 -3.09
N LYS A 54 12.85 11.47 -3.77
CA LYS A 54 12.75 11.37 -5.23
C LYS A 54 11.31 11.22 -5.71
N GLU A 55 10.47 10.52 -4.95
CA GLU A 55 9.07 10.29 -5.32
C GLU A 55 8.20 11.56 -5.26
N ILE A 56 8.45 12.43 -4.27
CA ILE A 56 7.60 13.60 -4.03
C ILE A 56 8.06 14.82 -4.86
N LYS A 57 9.37 15.08 -4.97
CA LYS A 57 9.89 16.33 -5.55
C LYS A 57 10.28 16.23 -7.03
N ASP A 58 10.59 15.06 -7.56
CA ASP A 58 11.12 14.92 -8.91
C ASP A 58 10.03 14.48 -9.90
N VAL A 59 9.54 15.44 -10.70
CA VAL A 59 8.57 15.17 -11.77
C VAL A 59 9.17 14.21 -12.81
N LYS A 60 10.47 14.32 -13.13
CA LYS A 60 11.14 13.41 -14.06
C LYS A 60 11.19 11.99 -13.52
N TRP A 61 11.32 11.82 -12.20
CA TRP A 61 11.24 10.51 -11.56
C TRP A 61 9.87 9.87 -11.78
N LYS A 62 8.78 10.61 -11.51
CA LYS A 62 7.42 10.11 -11.77
C LYS A 62 7.21 9.73 -13.23
N ASP A 63 7.71 10.55 -14.16
CA ASP A 63 7.59 10.30 -15.59
C ASP A 63 8.37 9.04 -16.00
N SER A 64 9.58 8.89 -15.48
CA SER A 64 10.40 7.69 -15.71
C SER A 64 9.73 6.41 -15.20
N CYS A 65 9.04 6.48 -14.05
CA CYS A 65 8.30 5.37 -13.49
C CYS A 65 7.09 5.01 -14.36
N ARG A 66 6.34 6.01 -14.84
CA ARG A 66 5.22 5.79 -15.77
C ARG A 66 5.68 5.14 -17.07
N GLU A 67 6.78 5.63 -17.64
CA GLU A 67 7.33 5.08 -18.88
C GLU A 67 7.88 3.66 -18.69
N ARG A 68 8.59 3.40 -17.59
CA ARG A 68 9.07 2.05 -17.25
C ARG A 68 7.92 1.07 -17.09
N ALA A 69 6.86 1.47 -16.37
CA ALA A 69 5.67 0.65 -16.21
C ALA A 69 4.95 0.42 -17.54
N ARG A 70 4.89 1.44 -18.42
CA ARG A 70 4.32 1.32 -19.76
C ARG A 70 5.09 0.32 -20.61
N ARG A 71 6.42 0.45 -20.70
CA ARG A 71 7.29 -0.49 -21.44
C ARG A 71 7.18 -1.91 -20.91
N TRP A 72 7.14 -2.07 -19.58
CA TRP A 72 6.96 -3.38 -18.99
C TRP A 72 5.64 -4.01 -19.44
N ARG A 73 4.52 -3.27 -19.39
CA ARG A 73 3.21 -3.76 -19.87
C ARG A 73 3.20 -4.09 -21.37
N GLN A 74 3.94 -3.31 -22.18
CA GLN A 74 4.08 -3.58 -23.62
C GLN A 74 4.86 -4.87 -23.89
N ASN A 75 5.92 -5.12 -23.13
CA ASN A 75 6.77 -6.30 -23.32
C ASN A 75 6.23 -7.57 -22.64
N HIS A 76 5.24 -7.44 -21.73
CA HIS A 76 4.74 -8.55 -20.91
C HIS A 76 3.23 -8.75 -21.10
N LEU A 77 2.75 -8.67 -22.35
CA LEU A 77 1.32 -8.82 -22.66
C LEU A 77 0.77 -10.19 -22.26
N ASP A 78 1.53 -11.26 -22.49
CA ASP A 78 1.06 -12.61 -22.21
C ASP A 78 1.01 -12.89 -20.72
N TYR A 79 2.00 -12.41 -19.95
CA TYR A 79 1.92 -12.40 -18.49
C TYR A 79 0.65 -11.70 -18.00
N LEU A 80 0.33 -10.52 -18.54
CA LEU A 80 -0.88 -9.79 -18.16
C LEU A 80 -2.18 -10.52 -18.54
N LYS A 81 -2.19 -11.29 -19.63
CA LYS A 81 -3.34 -12.13 -19.99
C LYS A 81 -3.52 -13.26 -18.99
N LEU A 82 -2.46 -14.00 -18.69
CA LEU A 82 -2.47 -15.11 -17.74
C LEU A 82 -2.87 -14.63 -16.35
N TYR A 83 -2.26 -13.55 -15.87
CA TYR A 83 -2.59 -12.94 -14.58
C TYR A 83 -4.07 -12.54 -14.49
N ARG A 84 -4.62 -11.92 -15.53
CA ARG A 84 -6.06 -11.56 -15.56
C ARG A 84 -6.98 -12.78 -15.60
N GLN A 85 -6.54 -13.88 -16.18
CA GLN A 85 -7.31 -15.12 -16.22
C GLN A 85 -7.30 -15.82 -14.87
N GLU A 86 -6.13 -15.93 -14.24
CA GLU A 86 -5.91 -16.51 -12.92
C GLU A 86 -6.71 -15.76 -11.84
N HIS A 87 -6.61 -14.42 -11.82
CA HIS A 87 -7.24 -13.59 -10.79
C HIS A 87 -8.65 -13.09 -11.17
N LYS A 88 -9.30 -13.72 -12.15
CA LYS A 88 -10.60 -13.25 -12.70
C LYS A 88 -11.71 -13.24 -11.65
N GLU A 89 -11.76 -14.24 -10.79
CA GLU A 89 -12.81 -14.39 -9.78
C GLU A 89 -12.63 -13.42 -8.62
N GLU A 90 -11.41 -13.33 -8.08
CA GLU A 90 -11.04 -12.35 -7.06
C GLU A 90 -11.36 -10.92 -7.51
N HIS A 91 -11.03 -10.60 -8.77
CA HIS A 91 -11.35 -9.29 -9.34
C HIS A 91 -12.87 -9.04 -9.43
N ARG A 92 -13.67 -10.06 -9.77
CA ARG A 92 -15.14 -9.93 -9.79
C ARG A 92 -15.70 -9.68 -8.40
N GLU A 93 -15.22 -10.40 -7.39
CA GLU A 93 -15.66 -10.22 -6.00
C GLU A 93 -15.27 -8.84 -5.47
N TYR A 94 -14.03 -8.43 -5.71
CA TYR A 94 -13.55 -7.09 -5.41
C TYR A 94 -14.45 -6.03 -6.04
N MET A 95 -14.75 -6.14 -7.35
CA MET A 95 -15.59 -5.17 -8.05
C MET A 95 -17.03 -5.15 -7.52
N ARG A 96 -17.62 -6.29 -7.17
CA ARG A 96 -18.96 -6.34 -6.55
C ARG A 96 -18.98 -5.60 -5.22
N LYS A 97 -17.99 -5.85 -4.36
CA LYS A 97 -17.85 -5.18 -3.06
C LYS A 97 -17.63 -3.68 -3.26
N TYR A 98 -16.67 -3.32 -4.11
CA TYR A 98 -16.37 -1.94 -4.45
C TYR A 98 -17.62 -1.17 -4.92
N MET A 99 -18.40 -1.75 -5.84
CA MET A 99 -19.63 -1.11 -6.34
C MET A 99 -20.73 -1.00 -5.28
N ARG A 100 -20.83 -1.97 -4.36
CA ARG A 100 -21.74 -1.88 -3.22
C ARG A 100 -21.37 -0.71 -2.30
N ASP A 101 -20.09 -0.62 -1.94
CA ASP A 101 -19.58 0.44 -1.08
C ASP A 101 -19.70 1.81 -1.77
N TYR A 102 -19.43 1.88 -3.07
CA TYR A 102 -19.62 3.08 -3.88
C TYR A 102 -21.08 3.54 -3.85
N ARG A 103 -22.04 2.66 -4.13
CA ARG A 103 -23.48 3.00 -4.09
C ARG A 103 -23.93 3.46 -2.71
N LYS A 104 -23.43 2.81 -1.64
CA LYS A 104 -23.71 3.21 -0.26
C LYS A 104 -23.23 4.65 0.00
N LYS A 105 -21.96 4.93 -0.33
CA LYS A 105 -21.38 6.28 -0.20
C LYS A 105 -22.13 7.32 -1.03
N THR A 106 -22.59 6.95 -2.23
CA THR A 106 -23.36 7.88 -3.06
C THR A 106 -24.72 8.16 -2.43
N ARG A 107 -25.45 7.14 -1.93
CA ARG A 107 -26.73 7.33 -1.23
C ARG A 107 -26.58 8.19 0.03
N GLU A 108 -25.57 7.93 0.86
CA GLU A 108 -25.26 8.75 2.04
C GLU A 108 -24.94 10.21 1.67
N LYS A 109 -24.40 10.48 0.48
CA LYS A 109 -24.20 11.84 -0.03
C LYS A 109 -25.48 12.47 -0.58
N THR A 110 -26.39 11.68 -1.16
CA THR A 110 -27.66 12.18 -1.70
C THR A 110 -28.73 12.36 -0.62
N GLU A 111 -28.69 11.59 0.47
CA GLU A 111 -29.63 11.61 1.61
C GLU A 111 -29.13 12.49 2.78
N GLY A 112 -28.29 13.51 2.50
CA GLY A 112 -27.96 14.57 3.47
C GLY A 112 -29.23 15.23 4.06
N PRO A 113 -29.15 15.79 5.28
CA PRO A 113 -30.24 15.77 6.25
C PRO A 113 -31.54 16.32 5.67
N VAL A 114 -32.58 15.49 5.69
CA VAL A 114 -33.97 15.93 5.51
C VAL A 114 -34.25 16.91 6.65
N ASN A 115 -34.13 18.20 6.36
CA ASN A 115 -34.49 19.27 7.26
C ASN A 115 -36.03 19.23 7.38
N GLN A 116 -36.51 18.58 8.43
CA GLN A 116 -37.92 18.59 8.80
C GLN A 116 -38.26 19.96 9.39
N GLU A 117 -38.47 20.97 8.55
CA GLU A 117 -39.13 22.21 8.97
C GLU A 117 -39.69 22.94 7.75
N SER A 118 -40.94 22.65 7.42
CA SER A 118 -41.82 23.55 6.66
C SER A 118 -43.25 22.99 6.67
N THR A 119 -43.89 22.99 7.83
CA THR A 119 -45.35 23.06 7.91
C THR A 119 -45.74 24.03 9.02
N LYS A 120 -45.68 25.33 8.71
CA LYS A 120 -46.55 26.36 9.29
C LYS A 120 -46.40 27.62 8.45
N ASP A 121 -47.50 28.33 8.37
CA ASP A 121 -47.68 29.64 7.74
C ASP A 121 -47.84 29.63 6.22
N GLN A 122 -49.08 29.38 5.76
CA GLN A 122 -49.90 30.43 5.14
C GLN A 122 -51.39 30.13 5.38
N LEU A 123 -51.93 30.74 6.44
CA LEU A 123 -53.37 30.93 6.63
C LEU A 123 -53.62 32.45 6.58
N GLY A 124 -54.51 32.88 5.69
CA GLY A 124 -54.94 34.29 5.53
C GLY A 124 -54.41 34.90 4.22
N LYS A 125 -55.22 35.44 3.32
CA LYS A 125 -56.60 35.94 3.41
C LYS A 125 -57.25 35.77 2.04
N ALA A 126 -58.40 35.11 2.02
CA ALA A 126 -59.44 35.46 1.06
C ALA A 126 -60.25 36.57 1.73
N ASP A 127 -60.36 37.74 1.10
CA ASP A 127 -61.68 38.37 0.91
C ASP A 127 -61.65 39.54 -0.08
N SER A 128 -62.82 39.72 -0.68
CA SER A 128 -63.37 40.88 -1.41
C SER A 128 -62.81 41.17 -2.81
N SER A 129 -63.50 40.84 -3.91
CA SER A 129 -64.82 41.29 -4.38
C SER A 129 -64.81 42.69 -5.02
N GLU A 130 -65.60 42.79 -6.10
CA GLU A 130 -66.00 43.98 -6.87
C GLU A 130 -65.02 44.39 -7.99
N LEU A 131 -65.42 44.61 -9.24
CA LEU A 131 -66.70 44.58 -9.94
C LEU A 131 -66.40 44.52 -11.44
#